data_AF-F8L6W6-F1
#
_entry.id   AF-F8L6W6-F1
#
_cell.length_a   1.000
_cell.length_b   1.000
_cell.length_c   1.000
_cell.angle_alpha   90.00
_cell.angle_beta   90.00
_cell.angle_gamma   90.00
#
_symmetry.space_group_name_H-M   'P 1'
#
loop_
_entity.id
_entity.type
_entity.pdbx_description
1 polymer ?
#
loop_
_entity_poly.entity_id
_entity_poly.type
_entity_poly.pdbx_seq_one_letter_code
_entity_poly.pdbx_strand_id
1 'polypeptide(L)'
;MDIADYTAFFHDGSLRDIWSKENNIFLILESAEINPHEIKEPEILSKSNRLTGCLCLIHVKLIKENDHILKETLKKRYQDGEILEFEIKNKRILLLIEWRDPSIDFFTQEVSEIQIEAEKVYWENK
;
A
#
# COMPACT_ATOMS: atom_id res chain seq x y z
N MET A 1 -5.92 -12.31 -8.22
CA MET A 1 -7.35 -12.51 -7.86
C MET A 1 -8.07 -11.18 -8.02
N ASP A 2 -9.15 -11.09 -8.80
CA ASP A 2 -9.92 -9.83 -8.89
C ASP A 2 -10.63 -9.59 -7.56
N ILE A 3 -10.28 -8.51 -6.87
CA ILE A 3 -10.74 -8.21 -5.51
C ILE A 3 -11.55 -6.91 -5.45
N ALA A 4 -12.01 -6.40 -6.61
CA ALA A 4 -12.82 -5.19 -6.67
C ALA A 4 -14.06 -5.23 -5.75
N ASP A 5 -14.61 -6.43 -5.51
CA ASP A 5 -15.78 -6.68 -4.65
C ASP A 5 -15.40 -7.17 -3.24
N TYR A 6 -14.11 -7.39 -2.96
CA TYR A 6 -13.62 -7.86 -1.67
C TYR A 6 -13.21 -6.67 -0.81
N THR A 7 -13.91 -6.43 0.29
CA THR A 7 -13.49 -5.45 1.29
C THR A 7 -12.34 -6.03 2.09
N ALA A 8 -11.13 -5.51 1.83
CA ALA A 8 -9.94 -5.83 2.61
C ALA A 8 -9.63 -4.66 3.53
N PHE A 9 -9.28 -4.99 4.77
CA PHE A 9 -8.89 -4.03 5.78
C PHE A 9 -7.72 -4.60 6.57
N PHE A 10 -6.64 -3.83 6.70
CA PHE A 10 -5.57 -4.18 7.63
C PHE A 10 -4.91 -2.94 8.22
N HIS A 11 -4.38 -3.14 9.42
CA HIS A 11 -3.55 -2.21 10.15
C HIS A 11 -2.14 -2.80 10.26
N ASP A 12 -1.16 -1.94 10.47
CA ASP A 12 0.21 -2.33 10.83
C ASP A 12 0.96 -3.05 9.71
N GLY A 13 1.14 -2.38 8.57
CA GLY A 13 1.96 -2.86 7.45
C GLY A 13 2.99 -1.83 7.00
N SER A 14 3.60 -2.05 5.85
CA SER A 14 4.49 -1.05 5.25
C SER A 14 4.33 -0.97 3.74
N LEU A 15 4.37 0.27 3.23
CA LEU A 15 4.45 0.56 1.81
C LEU A 15 5.92 0.60 1.40
N ARG A 16 6.34 -0.44 0.70
CA ARG A 16 7.75 -0.62 0.32
C ARG A 16 8.08 0.08 -0.98
N ASP A 17 7.18 0.09 -1.94
CA ASP A 17 7.42 0.74 -3.21
C ASP A 17 6.14 1.18 -3.90
N ILE A 18 6.27 2.24 -4.71
CA ILE A 18 5.22 2.76 -5.59
C ILE A 18 5.85 2.94 -6.97
N TRP A 19 5.30 2.24 -7.97
CA TRP A 19 5.63 2.52 -9.35
C TRP A 19 4.37 2.77 -10.14
N SER A 20 4.51 3.70 -11.09
CA SER A 20 3.45 4.07 -12.01
C SER A 20 3.92 3.79 -13.42
N LYS A 21 3.04 3.21 -14.25
CA LYS A 21 3.29 3.06 -15.69
C LYS A 21 2.02 3.41 -16.43
N GLU A 22 2.12 4.37 -17.33
CA GLU A 22 0.98 4.92 -18.07
C GLU A 22 -0.09 5.42 -17.10
N ASN A 23 -1.25 4.76 -17.05
CA ASN A 23 -2.35 5.08 -16.15
C ASN A 23 -2.59 4.01 -15.07
N ASN A 24 -1.55 3.24 -14.75
CA ASN A 24 -1.60 2.17 -13.76
C ASN A 24 -0.67 2.49 -12.60
N ILE A 25 -1.11 2.16 -11.40
CA ILE A 25 -0.33 2.27 -10.17
C ILE A 25 -0.15 0.89 -9.60
N PHE A 26 1.04 0.63 -9.08
CA PHE A 26 1.38 -0.62 -8.46
C PHE A 26 2.06 -0.31 -7.12
N LEU A 27 1.60 -1.00 -6.08
CA LEU A 27 2.06 -0.80 -4.71
C LEU A 27 2.64 -2.12 -4.19
N ILE A 28 3.89 -2.14 -3.73
CA ILE A 28 4.40 -3.25 -2.93
C ILE A 28 4.06 -2.96 -1.48
N LEU A 29 3.21 -3.81 -0.92
CA LEU A 29 2.80 -3.76 0.48
C LEU A 29 3.40 -4.97 1.21
N GLU A 30 3.89 -4.74 2.43
CA GLU A 30 4.28 -5.80 3.35
C GLU A 30 3.39 -5.76 4.60
N SER A 31 3.00 -6.93 5.11
CA SER A 31 2.25 -7.04 6.35
C SER A 31 3.10 -6.73 7.59
N ALA A 32 2.46 -6.70 8.75
CA ALA A 32 3.11 -6.96 10.03
C ALA A 32 3.92 -8.26 9.99
N GLU A 33 4.89 -8.37 10.89
CA GLU A 33 5.57 -9.64 11.12
C GLU A 33 4.58 -10.67 11.68
N ILE A 34 4.63 -11.87 11.13
CA ILE A 34 3.75 -12.98 11.47
C ILE A 34 4.60 -14.09 12.08
N ASN A 35 4.19 -14.64 13.21
CA ASN A 35 4.84 -15.82 13.76
C ASN A 35 4.67 -17.00 12.80
N PRO A 36 5.74 -17.61 12.24
CA PRO A 36 5.62 -18.71 11.28
C PRO A 36 4.88 -19.93 11.83
N HIS A 37 4.84 -20.10 13.15
CA HIS A 37 4.10 -21.18 13.81
C HIS A 37 2.58 -20.95 13.87
N GLU A 38 2.11 -19.74 13.56
CA GLU A 38 0.69 -19.37 13.59
C GLU A 38 0.02 -19.50 12.21
N ILE A 39 0.77 -19.82 11.15
CA ILE A 39 0.23 -20.00 9.81
C ILE A 39 0.46 -21.41 9.27
N LYS A 40 -0.40 -21.84 8.35
CA LYS A 40 -0.36 -23.20 7.78
C LYS A 40 0.76 -23.38 6.75
N GLU A 41 1.13 -22.32 6.05
CA GLU A 41 2.07 -22.33 4.92
C GLU A 41 3.17 -21.30 5.17
N PRO A 42 4.08 -21.51 6.14
CA PRO A 42 5.15 -20.56 6.49
C PRO A 42 6.07 -20.19 5.31
N GLU A 43 6.13 -21.02 4.27
CA GLU A 43 6.89 -20.80 3.04
C GLU A 43 6.46 -19.56 2.24
N ILE A 44 5.24 -19.04 2.47
CA ILE A 44 4.77 -17.81 1.82
C ILE A 44 5.35 -16.54 2.48
N LEU A 45 5.97 -16.69 3.66
CA LEU A 45 6.55 -15.58 4.39
C LEU A 45 7.91 -15.21 3.82
N SER A 46 8.21 -13.92 3.82
CA SER A 46 9.54 -13.39 3.54
C SER A 46 10.55 -13.82 4.61
N LYS A 47 11.83 -13.52 4.39
CA LYS A 47 12.90 -13.78 5.37
C LYS A 47 12.70 -13.06 6.70
N SER A 48 11.89 -12.01 6.72
CA SER A 48 11.53 -11.25 7.91
C SER A 48 10.17 -11.67 8.47
N ASN A 49 9.68 -12.86 8.10
CA ASN A 49 8.39 -13.41 8.48
C ASN A 49 7.18 -12.52 8.14
N ARG A 50 7.21 -11.87 6.97
CA ARG A 50 6.13 -10.96 6.51
C ARG A 50 5.52 -11.46 5.21
N LEU A 51 4.25 -11.17 4.98
CA LEU A 51 3.63 -11.33 3.68
C LEU A 51 3.95 -10.12 2.81
N THR A 52 4.38 -10.36 1.58
CA THR A 52 4.58 -9.30 0.58
C THR A 52 3.57 -9.49 -0.55
N GLY A 53 2.86 -8.42 -0.92
CA GLY A 53 1.89 -8.44 -2.00
C GLY A 53 2.06 -7.24 -2.94
N CYS A 54 1.79 -7.45 -4.22
CA CYS A 54 1.69 -6.37 -5.19
C CYS A 54 0.22 -6.03 -5.43
N LEU A 55 -0.21 -4.85 -4.99
CA LEU A 55 -1.54 -4.33 -5.28
C LEU A 55 -1.49 -3.56 -6.61
N CYS A 56 -2.20 -4.09 -7.60
CA CYS A 56 -2.27 -3.54 -8.95
C CYS A 56 -3.56 -2.74 -9.14
N LEU A 57 -3.42 -1.44 -9.44
CA LEU A 57 -4.51 -0.52 -9.75
C LEU A 57 -4.45 -0.15 -11.23
N ILE A 58 -5.41 -0.63 -12.01
CA ILE A 58 -5.42 -0.47 -13.47
C ILE A 58 -6.42 0.60 -13.89
N HIS A 59 -5.98 1.47 -14.80
CA HIS A 59 -6.70 2.65 -15.28
C HIS A 59 -7.19 3.52 -14.12
N VAL A 60 -6.24 4.12 -13.43
CA VAL A 60 -6.48 5.05 -12.33
C VAL A 60 -7.24 6.27 -12.87
N LYS A 61 -8.33 6.61 -12.20
CA LYS A 61 -9.22 7.73 -12.57
C LYS A 61 -8.95 8.96 -11.73
N LEU A 62 -8.63 8.74 -10.46
CA LEU A 62 -8.47 9.80 -9.48
C LEU A 62 -7.46 9.37 -8.43
N ILE A 63 -6.57 10.29 -8.09
CA ILE A 63 -5.66 10.18 -6.95
C ILE A 63 -5.89 11.42 -6.10
N LYS A 64 -6.10 11.23 -4.80
CA LYS A 64 -6.10 12.31 -3.81
C LYS A 64 -5.04 12.01 -2.77
N GLU A 65 -4.37 13.07 -2.32
CA GLU A 65 -3.48 13.03 -1.17
C GLU A 65 -3.87 14.17 -0.23
N ASN A 66 -4.22 13.86 1.02
CA ASN A 66 -4.72 14.81 2.02
C ASN A 66 -5.86 15.69 1.45
N ASP A 67 -6.88 15.04 0.86
CA ASP A 67 -8.03 15.67 0.15
C ASP A 67 -7.71 16.51 -1.11
N HIS A 68 -6.45 16.66 -1.48
CA HIS A 68 -6.04 17.38 -2.68
C HIS A 68 -5.90 16.43 -3.87
N ILE A 69 -6.54 16.78 -5.00
CA ILE A 69 -6.42 15.99 -6.24
C ILE A 69 -4.99 16.14 -6.79
N LEU A 70 -4.30 15.02 -6.90
CA LEU A 70 -2.99 14.96 -7.57
C LEU A 70 -3.20 14.93 -9.08
N LYS A 71 -2.54 15.86 -9.78
CA LYS A 71 -2.47 15.89 -11.25
C LYS A 71 -1.30 15.08 -11.81
N GLU A 72 -0.36 14.73 -10.94
CA GLU A 72 0.84 13.96 -11.26
C GLU A 72 0.70 12.51 -10.79
N THR A 73 1.69 11.68 -11.12
CA THR A 73 1.75 10.30 -10.65
C THR A 73 2.04 10.25 -9.14
N LEU A 74 1.42 9.30 -8.44
CA LEU A 74 1.73 9.03 -7.05
C LEU A 74 3.18 8.55 -6.94
N LYS A 75 3.96 9.21 -6.09
CA LYS A 75 5.35 8.86 -5.82
C LYS A 75 5.54 8.64 -4.33
N LYS A 76 6.45 7.74 -4.00
CA LYS A 76 6.87 7.52 -2.63
C LYS A 76 7.61 8.75 -2.12
N ARG A 77 7.27 9.24 -0.92
CA ARG A 77 7.91 10.42 -0.33
C ARG A 77 9.23 10.10 0.35
N TYR A 78 9.27 8.99 1.11
CA TYR A 78 10.43 8.57 1.90
C TYR A 78 10.73 7.08 1.75
N GLN A 79 11.87 6.62 2.27
CA GLN A 79 12.28 5.21 2.16
C GLN A 79 11.38 4.27 2.97
N ASP A 80 10.80 4.72 4.07
CA ASP A 80 9.90 3.92 4.89
C ASP A 80 8.55 4.63 5.04
N GLY A 81 7.46 3.91 4.73
CA GLY A 81 6.09 4.34 4.95
C GLY A 81 5.35 3.24 5.71
N GLU A 82 4.99 3.52 6.96
CA GLU A 82 4.20 2.63 7.80
C GLU A 82 2.72 2.82 7.47
N ILE A 83 2.03 1.71 7.20
CA ILE A 83 0.60 1.72 6.89
C ILE A 83 -0.15 1.68 8.21
N LEU A 84 -0.77 2.81 8.57
CA LEU A 84 -1.64 2.94 9.72
C LEU A 84 -3.03 2.38 9.40
N GLU A 85 -3.49 2.60 8.17
CA GLU A 85 -4.78 2.13 7.70
C GLU A 85 -4.73 1.81 6.22
N PHE A 86 -5.31 0.67 5.85
CA PHE A 86 -5.55 0.30 4.48
C PHE A 86 -6.97 -0.24 4.31
N GLU A 87 -7.71 0.33 3.38
CA GLU A 87 -9.04 -0.13 3.00
C GLU A 87 -9.15 -0.26 1.48
N ILE A 88 -9.79 -1.34 1.01
CA ILE A 88 -10.27 -1.48 -0.37
C ILE A 88 -11.79 -1.55 -0.34
N LYS A 89 -12.46 -0.67 -1.09
CA LYS A 89 -13.91 -0.66 -1.22
C LYS A 89 -14.35 -0.16 -2.59
N ASN A 90 -15.14 -0.96 -3.31
CA ASN A 90 -15.73 -0.58 -4.60
C ASN A 90 -14.69 -0.01 -5.58
N LYS A 91 -13.53 -0.67 -5.74
CA LYS A 91 -12.41 -0.23 -6.59
C LYS A 91 -11.74 1.08 -6.18
N ARG A 92 -12.01 1.53 -4.96
CA ARG A 92 -11.29 2.61 -4.30
C ARG A 92 -10.37 2.01 -3.26
N ILE A 93 -9.20 2.58 -3.14
CA ILE A 93 -8.30 2.29 -2.04
C ILE A 93 -8.12 3.54 -1.18
N LEU A 94 -7.99 3.34 0.12
CA LEU A 94 -7.58 4.33 1.09
C LEU A 94 -6.33 3.79 1.78
N LEU A 95 -5.31 4.64 1.86
CA LEU A 95 -4.03 4.37 2.50
C LEU A 95 -3.70 5.53 3.43
N LEU A 96 -3.70 5.27 4.74
CA LEU A 96 -3.15 6.20 5.72
C LEU A 96 -1.73 5.76 6.03
N ILE A 97 -0.77 6.61 5.69
CA ILE A 97 0.67 6.29 5.77
C ILE A 97 1.36 7.28 6.68
N GLU A 98 2.06 6.77 7.68
CA GLU A 98 3.08 7.53 8.40
C GLU A 98 4.41 7.36 7.69
N TRP A 99 4.96 8.45 7.18
CA TRP A 99 6.29 8.46 6.60
C TRP A 99 7.35 8.68 7.67
N ARG A 100 8.44 7.93 7.56
CA ARG A 100 9.63 8.12 8.40
C ARG A 100 10.83 8.39 7.51
N ASP A 101 11.48 9.53 7.77
CA ASP A 101 12.78 9.85 7.20
C ASP A 101 13.88 9.49 8.21
N PRO A 102 14.65 8.41 7.98
CA PRO A 102 15.74 8.03 8.88
C PRO A 102 16.92 9.01 8.85
N SER A 103 16.95 9.97 7.91
CA SER A 103 18.04 10.94 7.76
C SER A 103 17.87 12.23 8.57
N ILE A 104 16.69 12.45 9.17
CA ILE A 104 16.41 13.65 9.97
C ILE A 104 16.35 13.25 11.44
N ASP A 105 17.31 13.76 12.24
CA ASP A 105 17.40 13.52 13.70
C ASP A 105 16.14 13.96 14.48
N PHE A 106 15.34 14.84 13.88
CA PHE A 106 14.02 15.21 14.36
C PHE A 106 12.99 14.38 13.62
N PHE A 107 12.29 13.51 14.33
CA PHE A 107 11.16 12.71 13.85
C PHE A 107 10.11 13.57 13.14
N THR A 108 10.30 13.87 11.86
CA THR A 108 9.22 14.32 10.98
C THR A 108 8.40 13.08 10.67
N GLN A 109 7.44 12.82 11.55
CA GLN A 109 6.31 11.94 11.27
C GLN A 109 5.33 12.74 10.43
N GLU A 110 5.39 12.57 9.12
CA GLU A 110 4.38 13.12 8.22
C GLU A 110 3.34 12.04 7.94
N VAL A 111 2.08 12.33 8.23
CA VAL A 111 0.97 11.44 7.89
C VAL A 111 0.37 11.90 6.56
N SER A 112 0.19 10.96 5.64
CA SER A 112 -0.50 11.18 4.37
C SER A 112 -1.68 10.24 4.23
N GLU A 113 -2.85 10.79 3.93
CA GLU A 113 -4.00 10.02 3.50
C GLU A 113 -4.07 10.02 1.97
N ILE A 114 -3.91 8.84 1.37
CA ILE A 114 -3.92 8.65 -0.08
C ILE A 114 -5.19 7.88 -0.45
N GLN A 115 -6.01 8.47 -1.32
CA GLN A 115 -7.19 7.82 -1.89
C GLN A 115 -6.99 7.62 -3.39
N ILE A 116 -7.21 6.41 -3.90
CA ILE A 116 -7.10 6.12 -5.34
C ILE A 116 -8.35 5.42 -5.84
N GLU A 117 -8.93 5.92 -6.92
CA GLU A 117 -10.02 5.25 -7.65
C GLU A 117 -9.47 4.68 -8.97
N ALA A 118 -9.75 3.41 -9.24
CA ALA A 118 -9.31 2.70 -10.45
C ALA A 118 -10.44 1.91 -11.11
N GLU A 119 -10.27 1.50 -12.36
CA GLU A 119 -11.25 0.61 -13.03
C GLU A 119 -11.17 -0.83 -12.53
N LYS A 120 -9.96 -1.26 -12.16
CA LYS A 120 -9.69 -2.60 -11.64
C LYS A 120 -8.64 -2.54 -10.54
N VAL A 121 -8.88 -3.29 -9.47
CA VAL A 121 -7.96 -3.45 -8.33
C VAL A 121 -7.79 -4.94 -8.09
N TYR A 122 -6.56 -5.43 -8.07
CA TYR A 122 -6.27 -6.84 -7.80
C TYR A 122 -4.91 -7.05 -7.14
N TRP A 123 -4.78 -8.15 -6.39
CA TRP A 123 -3.48 -8.62 -5.91
C TRP A 123 -2.82 -9.52 -6.95
N GLU A 124 -1.54 -9.26 -7.22
CA GLU A 124 -0.61 -10.15 -7.90
C GLU A 124 0.28 -10.83 -6.87
N ASN A 125 0.26 -12.18 -6.86
CA ASN A 125 1.17 -12.96 -6.04
C ASN A 125 2.51 -13.01 -6.76
N LYS A 126 3.59 -12.65 -6.05
CA LYS A 126 4.96 -12.89 -6.48
C LYS A 126 5.48 -14.21 -5.94
#